data_AF-A0AAU6HFM3-F1
#
_entry.id   AF-A0AAU6HFM3-F1
#
_cell.length_a   1.000
_cell.length_b   1.000
_cell.length_c   1.000
_cell.angle_alpha   90.00
_cell.angle_beta   90.00
_cell.angle_gamma   90.00
#
_symmetry.space_group_name_H-M   'P 1'
#
loop_
_entity.id
_entity.type
_entity.pdbx_description
1 polymer ?
#
loop_
_entity_poly.entity_id
_entity_poly.type
_entity_poly.pdbx_seq_one_letter_code
_entity_poly.pdbx_strand_id
1 'polypeptide(L)'
;MTVTNKAGYKKEFDFVELSVAVPIQRSLAKVFADRSRGWTSHSTARSSWIKLGYFADFLSGLDSPPDDLDALTVAIMQSWRDGRISTNSGKGTLREVRNLLQADPRLAGGPVAEELARRIPGPTPNKQSYEESERERVVQAAQRQFRSAWLRISDNTRLLNVWRAGGFTEGSREWRIGKILDQLARTGDVPRTLHPGGHSSVTNHGLLGGKGERRHGVGCS
;
A
#
# COMPACT_ATOMS: atom_id res chain seq x y z
N MET A 1 14.88 -18.68 -1.50
CA MET A 1 15.96 -17.67 -1.39
C MET A 1 15.58 -16.64 -0.32
N THR A 2 16.52 -16.12 0.46
CA THR A 2 16.22 -15.27 1.63
C THR A 2 16.92 -13.92 1.55
N VAL A 3 16.19 -12.82 1.77
CA VAL A 3 16.74 -11.46 1.88
C VAL A 3 16.60 -10.95 3.30
N THR A 4 17.70 -10.43 3.86
CA THR A 4 17.73 -9.80 5.19
C THR A 4 17.73 -8.28 5.03
N ASN A 5 16.83 -7.58 5.72
CA ASN A 5 16.82 -6.11 5.72
C ASN A 5 17.84 -5.53 6.73
N LYS A 6 18.02 -4.20 6.73
CA LYS A 6 18.94 -3.53 7.68
C LYS A 6 18.66 -3.81 9.15
N ALA A 7 17.40 -4.10 9.51
CA ALA A 7 16.99 -4.42 10.86
C ALA A 7 17.14 -5.92 11.21
N GLY A 8 17.75 -6.72 10.32
CA GLY A 8 18.03 -8.14 10.55
C GLY A 8 16.85 -9.08 10.25
N TYR A 9 15.69 -8.55 9.83
CA TYR A 9 14.54 -9.40 9.50
C TYR A 9 14.72 -10.07 8.15
N LYS A 10 14.37 -11.36 8.11
CA LYS A 10 14.46 -12.21 6.92
C LYS A 10 13.12 -12.24 6.17
N LYS A 11 13.19 -12.27 4.83
CA LYS A 11 12.05 -12.52 3.95
C LYS A 11 12.44 -13.55 2.91
N GLU A 12 11.61 -14.57 2.77
CA GLU A 12 11.81 -15.65 1.80
C GLU A 12 11.06 -15.37 0.49
N PHE A 13 11.69 -15.79 -0.60
CA PHE A 13 11.22 -15.74 -1.98
C PHE A 13 11.43 -17.12 -2.59
N ASP A 14 10.34 -17.76 -3.00
CA ASP A 14 10.37 -19.12 -3.53
C ASP A 14 10.31 -19.11 -5.07
N PHE A 15 11.42 -19.48 -5.70
CA PHE A 15 11.56 -19.54 -7.15
C PHE A 15 10.84 -20.74 -7.77
N VAL A 16 10.41 -21.71 -6.96
CA VAL A 16 9.59 -22.83 -7.41
C VAL A 16 8.17 -22.37 -7.78
N GLU A 17 7.70 -21.24 -7.24
CA GLU A 17 6.41 -20.64 -7.61
C GLU A 17 6.38 -20.07 -9.04
N LEU A 18 7.52 -19.93 -9.70
CA LEU A 18 7.60 -19.43 -11.07
C LEU A 18 7.33 -20.58 -12.06
N SER A 19 6.29 -20.46 -12.88
CA SER A 19 5.86 -21.45 -13.89
C SER A 19 6.79 -21.54 -15.11
N VAL A 20 8.10 -21.59 -14.90
CA VAL A 20 9.14 -21.71 -15.93
C VAL A 20 9.99 -22.95 -15.69
N ALA A 21 10.80 -23.33 -16.68
CA ALA A 21 11.71 -24.45 -16.56
C ALA A 21 12.64 -24.29 -15.34
N VAL A 22 12.96 -25.41 -14.67
CA VAL A 22 13.82 -25.43 -13.47
C VAL A 22 15.19 -24.75 -13.69
N PRO A 23 15.86 -24.87 -14.85
CA PRO A 23 17.10 -24.14 -15.08
C PRO A 23 16.89 -22.62 -15.04
N ILE A 24 15.81 -22.11 -15.64
CA ILE A 24 15.43 -20.69 -15.53
C ILE A 24 15.17 -20.30 -14.08
N GLN A 25 14.42 -21.09 -13.31
CA GLN A 25 14.18 -20.78 -11.88
C GLN A 25 15.50 -20.59 -11.12
N ARG A 26 16.48 -21.48 -11.35
CA ARG A 26 17.82 -21.41 -10.72
C ARG A 26 18.61 -20.19 -11.19
N SER A 27 18.59 -19.91 -12.49
CA SER A 27 19.26 -18.75 -13.07
C SER A 27 18.68 -17.43 -12.56
N LEU A 28 17.36 -17.33 -12.49
CA LEU A 28 16.65 -16.18 -11.92
C LEU A 28 16.94 -16.02 -10.41
N ALA A 29 17.00 -17.13 -9.67
CA ALA A 29 17.37 -17.13 -8.25
C ALA A 29 18.79 -16.61 -8.03
N LYS A 30 19.73 -16.99 -8.91
CA LYS A 30 21.12 -16.54 -8.87
C LYS A 30 21.23 -15.03 -9.07
N VAL A 31 20.68 -14.49 -10.16
CA VAL A 31 20.76 -13.04 -10.46
C VAL A 31 20.05 -12.20 -9.39
N PHE A 32 18.94 -12.70 -8.85
CA PHE A 32 18.23 -12.04 -7.76
C PHE A 32 19.07 -12.03 -6.47
N ALA A 33 19.71 -13.15 -6.13
CA ALA A 33 20.59 -13.24 -4.97
C ALA A 33 21.78 -12.29 -5.08
N ASP A 34 22.45 -12.28 -6.23
CA ASP A 34 23.59 -11.39 -6.48
C ASP A 34 23.20 -9.92 -6.35
N ARG A 35 22.02 -9.53 -6.87
CA ARG A 35 21.52 -8.16 -6.75
C ARG A 35 21.08 -7.80 -5.32
N SER A 36 20.51 -8.77 -4.60
CA SER A 36 19.94 -8.57 -3.27
C SER A 36 20.96 -8.18 -2.20
N ARG A 37 22.26 -8.45 -2.41
CA ARG A 37 23.34 -8.04 -1.50
C ARG A 37 23.37 -6.53 -1.26
N GLY A 38 22.88 -5.73 -2.20
CA GLY A 38 22.78 -4.26 -2.07
C GLY A 38 21.43 -3.76 -1.54
N TRP A 39 20.45 -4.63 -1.32
CA TRP A 39 19.12 -4.22 -0.87
C TRP A 39 19.05 -4.11 0.64
N THR A 40 18.44 -3.02 1.10
CA THR A 40 18.37 -2.67 2.52
C THR A 40 16.95 -2.73 3.07
N SER A 41 15.97 -3.01 2.20
CA SER A 41 14.54 -3.07 2.49
C SER A 41 13.87 -4.27 1.82
N HIS A 42 12.92 -4.89 2.51
CA HIS A 42 12.03 -5.89 1.93
C HIS A 42 11.12 -5.32 0.85
N SER A 43 10.79 -4.03 0.89
CA SER A 43 9.97 -3.39 -0.16
C SER A 43 10.67 -3.42 -1.51
N THR A 44 11.99 -3.18 -1.54
CA THR A 44 12.82 -3.30 -2.74
C THR A 44 12.82 -4.74 -3.24
N ALA A 45 13.13 -5.69 -2.36
CA ALA A 45 13.16 -7.10 -2.71
C ALA A 45 11.81 -7.60 -3.26
N ARG A 46 10.70 -7.20 -2.63
CA ARG A 46 9.34 -7.53 -3.09
C ARG A 46 9.02 -6.90 -4.44
N SER A 47 9.39 -5.64 -4.67
CA SER A 47 9.16 -4.98 -5.96
C SER A 47 9.92 -5.66 -7.09
N SER A 48 11.18 -6.03 -6.85
CA SER A 48 12.00 -6.77 -7.81
C SER A 48 11.44 -8.18 -8.06
N TRP A 49 10.98 -8.88 -7.00
CA TRP A 49 10.35 -10.21 -7.10
C TRP A 49 9.10 -10.18 -8.00
N ILE A 50 8.18 -9.25 -7.77
CA ILE A 50 6.95 -9.12 -8.58
C ILE A 50 7.28 -8.89 -10.05
N LYS A 51 8.26 -8.02 -10.34
CA LYS A 51 8.67 -7.72 -11.71
C LYS A 51 9.37 -8.90 -12.40
N LEU A 52 10.05 -9.74 -11.62
CA LEU A 52 10.64 -10.97 -12.10
C LEU A 52 9.58 -12.03 -12.38
N GLY A 53 8.55 -12.13 -11.53
CA GLY A 53 7.37 -12.97 -11.77
C GLY A 53 6.70 -12.64 -13.10
N TYR A 54 6.49 -11.35 -13.37
CA TYR A 54 5.97 -10.91 -14.67
C TYR A 54 6.81 -11.32 -15.88
N PHE A 55 8.12 -11.45 -15.73
CA PHE A 55 8.99 -11.94 -16.80
C PHE A 55 8.89 -13.46 -16.93
N ALA A 56 8.86 -14.18 -15.82
CA ALA A 56 8.64 -15.62 -15.81
C ALA A 56 7.29 -15.99 -16.44
N ASP A 57 6.21 -15.28 -16.09
CA ASP A 57 4.88 -15.47 -16.69
C ASP A 57 4.92 -15.27 -18.21
N PHE A 58 5.62 -14.23 -18.67
CA PHE A 58 5.81 -13.99 -20.11
C PHE A 58 6.56 -15.14 -20.79
N LEU A 59 7.66 -15.62 -20.21
CA LEU A 59 8.42 -16.74 -20.79
C LEU A 59 7.60 -18.02 -20.83
N SER A 60 6.80 -18.28 -19.80
CA SER A 60 5.93 -19.46 -19.72
C SER A 60 4.81 -19.46 -20.76
N GLY A 61 4.40 -18.27 -21.23
CA GLY A 61 3.35 -18.11 -22.24
C GLY A 61 3.84 -18.15 -23.68
N LEU A 62 5.14 -18.37 -23.93
CA LEU A 62 5.68 -18.53 -25.28
C LEU A 62 5.33 -19.90 -25.85
N ASP A 63 5.13 -19.99 -27.17
CA ASP A 63 4.87 -21.27 -27.86
C ASP A 63 6.02 -22.28 -27.66
N SER A 64 7.25 -21.76 -27.56
CA SER A 64 8.45 -22.51 -27.22
C SER A 64 9.21 -21.77 -26.12
N PRO A 65 8.91 -22.04 -24.83
CA PRO A 65 9.61 -21.42 -23.72
C PRO A 65 11.10 -21.79 -23.74
N PRO A 66 12.01 -20.85 -23.42
CA PRO A 66 13.43 -21.16 -23.32
C PRO A 66 13.68 -22.15 -22.17
N ASP A 67 14.68 -23.02 -22.35
CA ASP A 67 15.09 -23.97 -21.30
C ASP A 67 15.92 -23.30 -20.19
N ASP A 68 16.75 -22.32 -20.55
CA ASP A 68 17.54 -21.48 -19.64
C ASP A 68 17.84 -20.09 -20.24
N LEU A 69 18.55 -19.22 -19.52
CA LEU A 69 18.83 -17.84 -19.93
C LEU A 69 19.73 -17.73 -21.18
N ASP A 70 20.52 -18.74 -21.49
CA ASP A 70 21.34 -18.82 -22.71
C ASP A 70 20.49 -19.06 -23.98
N ALA A 71 19.31 -19.65 -23.83
CA ALA A 71 18.33 -19.81 -24.90
C ALA A 71 17.48 -18.54 -25.16
N LEU A 72 17.71 -17.46 -24.40
CA LEU A 72 17.07 -16.18 -24.71
C LEU A 72 17.53 -15.69 -26.08
N THR A 73 16.57 -15.27 -26.90
CA THR A 73 16.84 -14.72 -28.23
C THR A 73 16.49 -13.24 -28.28
N VAL A 74 17.02 -12.55 -29.29
CA VAL A 74 16.67 -11.15 -29.57
C VAL A 74 15.16 -11.00 -29.77
N ALA A 75 14.53 -11.94 -30.48
CA ALA A 75 13.09 -11.92 -30.75
C ALA A 75 12.27 -11.98 -29.44
N ILE A 76 12.63 -12.88 -28.52
CA ILE A 76 11.97 -12.99 -27.20
C ILE A 76 12.08 -11.65 -26.45
N MET A 77 13.26 -11.05 -26.44
CA MET A 77 13.51 -9.79 -25.74
C MET A 77 12.78 -8.59 -26.38
N GLN A 78 12.62 -8.59 -27.71
CA GLN A 78 11.83 -7.60 -28.43
C GLN A 78 10.33 -7.74 -28.12
N SER A 79 9.78 -8.95 -28.15
CA SER A 79 8.39 -9.20 -27.78
C SER A 79 8.09 -8.78 -26.32
N TRP A 80 9.02 -9.08 -25.39
CA TRP A 80 8.92 -8.64 -24.00
C TRP A 80 8.88 -7.11 -23.88
N ARG A 81 9.73 -6.43 -24.65
CA ARG A 81 9.82 -4.97 -24.68
C ARG A 81 8.53 -4.35 -25.20
N ASP A 82 8.04 -4.82 -26.34
CA ASP A 82 6.87 -4.27 -27.02
C ASP A 82 5.61 -4.37 -26.16
N GLY A 83 5.45 -5.48 -25.43
CA GLY A 83 4.34 -5.66 -24.49
C GLY A 83 4.34 -4.71 -23.28
N ARG A 84 5.42 -3.95 -23.03
CA ARG A 84 5.58 -3.14 -21.81
C ARG A 84 5.98 -1.69 -22.03
N ILE A 85 6.54 -1.35 -23.18
CA ILE A 85 7.15 -0.05 -23.41
C ILE A 85 6.13 1.11 -23.36
N SER A 86 4.85 0.82 -23.56
CA SER A 86 3.76 1.80 -23.63
C SER A 86 3.36 2.42 -22.29
N THR A 87 3.62 1.74 -21.15
CA THR A 87 3.17 2.21 -19.82
C THR A 87 4.34 2.57 -18.92
N ASN A 88 4.13 3.50 -17.97
CA ASN A 88 5.16 3.85 -16.98
C ASN A 88 5.54 2.67 -16.09
N SER A 89 4.55 1.91 -15.64
CA SER A 89 4.77 0.67 -14.86
C SER A 89 5.53 -0.35 -15.68
N GLY A 90 5.16 -0.55 -16.95
CA GLY A 90 5.85 -1.44 -17.89
C GLY A 90 7.31 -1.03 -18.12
N LYS A 91 7.59 0.25 -18.38
CA LYS A 91 8.97 0.79 -18.46
C LYS A 91 9.76 0.57 -17.18
N GLY A 92 9.12 0.68 -16.01
CA GLY A 92 9.72 0.38 -14.71
C GLY A 92 10.07 -1.10 -14.55
N THR A 93 9.18 -2.00 -14.98
CA THR A 93 9.41 -3.44 -15.03
C THR A 93 10.55 -3.80 -15.97
N LEU A 94 10.57 -3.22 -17.19
CA LEU A 94 11.65 -3.43 -18.17
C LEU A 94 13.02 -3.07 -17.61
N ARG A 95 13.15 -1.92 -16.93
CA ARG A 95 14.42 -1.52 -16.32
C ARG A 95 14.86 -2.47 -15.22
N GLU A 96 13.95 -2.93 -14.37
CA GLU A 96 14.30 -3.84 -13.29
C GLU A 96 14.78 -5.19 -13.82
N VAL A 97 14.00 -5.80 -14.72
CA VAL A 97 14.32 -7.11 -15.30
C VAL A 97 15.63 -7.01 -16.09
N ARG A 98 15.83 -5.95 -16.88
CA ARG A 98 17.12 -5.68 -17.53
C ARG A 98 18.27 -5.66 -16.53
N ASN A 99 18.14 -4.90 -15.44
CA ASN A 99 19.22 -4.76 -14.46
C ASN A 99 19.53 -6.09 -13.74
N LEU A 100 18.54 -6.97 -13.56
CA LEU A 100 18.74 -8.31 -13.02
C LEU A 100 19.45 -9.20 -14.04
N LEU A 101 18.97 -9.25 -15.28
CA LEU A 101 19.52 -10.10 -16.34
C LEU A 101 20.95 -9.71 -16.75
N GLN A 102 21.27 -8.41 -16.77
CA GLN A 102 22.62 -7.91 -17.06
C GLN A 102 23.67 -8.31 -16.00
N ALA A 103 23.23 -8.80 -14.82
CA ALA A 103 24.15 -9.34 -13.83
C ALA A 103 24.59 -10.79 -14.15
N ASP A 104 23.92 -11.49 -15.09
CA ASP A 104 24.32 -12.82 -15.53
C ASP A 104 25.43 -12.73 -16.59
N PRO A 105 26.61 -13.36 -16.38
CA PRO A 105 27.70 -13.34 -17.35
C PRO A 105 27.33 -13.87 -18.73
N ARG A 106 26.35 -14.79 -18.83
CA ARG A 106 25.87 -15.33 -20.12
C ARG A 106 25.20 -14.26 -20.99
N LEU A 107 24.71 -13.19 -20.36
CA LEU A 107 24.03 -12.07 -21.02
C LEU A 107 24.88 -10.81 -21.07
N ALA A 108 26.19 -10.92 -20.78
CA ALA A 108 27.11 -9.79 -20.77
C ALA A 108 27.55 -9.36 -22.18
N GLY A 109 27.34 -10.20 -23.21
CA GLY A 109 27.72 -9.92 -24.59
C GLY A 109 26.77 -10.53 -25.63
N GLY A 110 26.98 -10.14 -26.89
CA GLY A 110 26.20 -10.62 -28.02
C GLY A 110 24.87 -9.89 -28.23
N PRO A 111 24.08 -10.33 -29.24
CA PRO A 111 22.88 -9.60 -29.69
C PRO A 111 21.80 -9.40 -28.61
N VAL A 112 21.67 -10.36 -27.68
CA VAL A 112 20.71 -10.26 -26.56
C VAL A 112 21.16 -9.19 -25.56
N ALA A 113 22.46 -9.07 -25.30
CA ALA A 113 23.02 -8.03 -24.46
C ALA A 113 22.79 -6.63 -25.07
N GLU A 114 22.92 -6.51 -26.39
CA GLU A 114 22.60 -5.28 -27.12
C GLU A 114 21.12 -4.91 -27.02
N GLU A 115 20.21 -5.89 -27.17
CA GLU A 115 18.77 -5.67 -26.99
C GLU A 115 18.44 -5.22 -25.55
N LEU A 116 19.05 -5.87 -24.54
CA LEU A 116 18.94 -5.47 -23.14
C LEU A 116 19.46 -4.04 -22.93
N ALA A 117 20.54 -3.64 -23.59
CA ALA A 117 21.12 -2.31 -23.49
C ALA A 117 20.28 -1.20 -24.15
N ARG A 118 19.31 -1.54 -25.02
CA ARG A 118 18.49 -0.55 -25.73
C ARG A 118 17.80 0.44 -24.77
N ARG A 119 17.82 1.71 -25.16
CA ARG A 119 17.28 2.81 -24.36
C ARG A 119 15.78 2.65 -24.08
N ILE A 120 15.43 2.49 -22.80
CA ILE A 120 14.04 2.55 -22.33
C ILE A 120 13.69 4.03 -22.10
N PRO A 121 12.66 4.60 -22.75
CA PRO A 121 12.26 5.99 -22.55
C PRO A 121 12.00 6.31 -21.07
N GLY A 122 12.18 7.57 -20.70
CA GLY A 122 11.85 8.06 -19.36
C GLY A 122 10.37 7.82 -19.03
N PRO A 123 10.02 7.73 -17.72
CA PRO A 123 8.62 7.75 -17.34
C PRO A 123 8.01 9.09 -17.77
N THR A 124 6.82 9.03 -18.37
CA THR A 124 6.01 10.24 -18.58
C THR A 124 5.49 10.67 -17.21
N PRO A 125 5.66 11.92 -16.77
CA PRO A 125 5.11 12.38 -15.50
C PRO A 125 3.59 12.11 -15.45
N ASN A 126 3.14 11.27 -14.52
CA ASN A 126 1.71 10.98 -14.29
C ASN A 126 1.16 11.76 -13.08
N LYS A 127 2.02 12.53 -12.41
CA LYS A 127 1.58 13.41 -11.32
C LYS A 127 1.31 14.76 -11.96
N GLN A 128 0.03 15.10 -12.14
CA GLN A 128 -0.36 16.48 -11.87
C GLN A 128 0.05 16.71 -10.42
N SER A 129 1.11 17.48 -10.20
CA SER A 129 1.30 18.09 -8.88
C SER A 129 0.00 18.82 -8.59
N TYR A 130 -0.59 18.58 -7.42
CA TYR A 130 -1.70 19.40 -6.94
C TYR A 130 -1.35 20.86 -7.20
N GLU A 131 -2.16 21.55 -8.00
CA GLU A 131 -2.06 23.00 -8.14
C GLU A 131 -2.13 23.59 -6.73
N GLU A 132 -1.45 24.72 -6.48
CA GLU A 132 -1.36 25.32 -5.12
C GLU A 132 -2.75 25.45 -4.47
N SER A 133 -3.76 25.78 -5.27
CA SER A 133 -5.17 25.86 -4.85
C SER A 133 -5.79 24.54 -4.38
N GLU A 134 -5.39 23.39 -4.92
CA GLU A 134 -5.88 22.07 -4.49
C GLU A 134 -5.17 21.64 -3.20
N ARG A 135 -3.87 21.95 -3.07
CA ARG A 135 -3.11 21.76 -1.84
C ARG A 135 -3.67 22.58 -0.69
N GLU A 136 -3.97 23.86 -0.92
CA GLU A 136 -4.59 24.75 0.07
C GLU A 136 -5.94 24.22 0.54
N ARG A 137 -6.79 23.73 -0.37
CA ARG A 137 -8.09 23.15 -0.01
C ARG A 137 -7.95 21.93 0.89
N VAL A 138 -7.02 21.04 0.60
CA VAL A 138 -6.76 19.85 1.44
C VAL A 138 -6.24 20.25 2.82
N VAL A 139 -5.29 21.20 2.89
CA VAL A 139 -4.76 21.69 4.17
C VAL A 139 -5.85 22.38 4.99
N GLN A 140 -6.67 23.23 4.38
CA GLN A 140 -7.77 23.90 5.07
C GLN A 140 -8.83 22.91 5.57
N ALA A 141 -9.18 21.89 4.78
CA ALA A 141 -10.12 20.85 5.20
C ALA A 141 -9.58 20.08 6.41
N ALA A 142 -8.30 19.67 6.37
CA ALA A 142 -7.64 19.00 7.48
C ALA A 142 -7.58 19.88 8.75
N GLN A 143 -7.24 21.17 8.61
CA GLN A 143 -7.22 22.12 9.73
C GLN A 143 -8.58 22.32 10.36
N ARG A 144 -9.66 22.40 9.55
CA ARG A 144 -11.04 22.51 10.06
C ARG A 144 -11.44 21.26 10.85
N GLN A 145 -11.13 20.08 10.33
CA GLN A 145 -11.40 18.81 11.02
C GLN A 145 -10.62 18.71 12.33
N PHE A 146 -9.34 19.08 12.34
CA PHE A 146 -8.51 19.07 13.53
C PHE A 146 -9.01 20.06 14.59
N ARG A 147 -9.33 21.31 14.21
CA ARG A 147 -9.93 22.29 15.13
C ARG A 147 -11.25 21.81 15.71
N SER A 148 -12.12 21.22 14.89
CA SER A 148 -13.40 20.69 15.35
C SER A 148 -13.21 19.55 16.36
N ALA A 149 -12.30 18.61 16.07
CA ALA A 149 -11.98 17.53 16.99
C ALA A 149 -11.37 18.06 18.30
N TRP A 150 -10.43 19.02 18.22
CA TRP A 150 -9.78 19.61 19.39
C TRP A 150 -10.77 20.35 20.29
N LEU A 151 -11.65 21.18 19.73
CA LEU A 151 -12.70 21.86 20.50
C LEU A 151 -13.60 20.85 21.22
N ARG A 152 -14.01 19.77 20.54
CA ARG A 152 -14.83 18.71 21.15
C ARG A 152 -14.13 18.03 22.33
N ILE A 153 -12.83 17.73 22.20
CA ILE A 153 -12.05 17.12 23.29
C ILE A 153 -11.93 18.09 24.46
N SER A 154 -11.59 19.36 24.19
CA SER A 154 -11.45 20.40 25.21
C SER A 154 -12.77 20.67 25.95
N ASP A 155 -13.88 20.79 25.23
CA ASP A 155 -15.22 21.00 25.81
C ASP A 155 -15.67 19.82 26.65
N ASN A 156 -15.48 18.58 26.17
CA ASN A 156 -15.80 17.37 26.92
C ASN A 156 -14.94 17.26 28.19
N THR A 157 -13.66 17.61 28.10
CA THR A 157 -12.74 17.60 29.26
C THR A 157 -13.20 18.62 30.31
N ARG A 158 -13.56 19.83 29.88
CA ARG A 158 -14.09 20.86 30.79
C ARG A 158 -15.39 20.42 31.45
N LEU A 159 -16.33 19.86 30.68
CA LEU A 159 -17.60 19.36 31.21
C LEU A 159 -17.38 18.25 32.24
N LEU A 160 -16.51 17.28 31.95
CA LEU A 160 -16.18 16.20 32.88
C LEU A 160 -15.58 16.73 34.19
N ASN A 161 -14.71 17.74 34.14
CA ASN A 161 -14.12 18.35 35.33
C ASN A 161 -15.17 19.06 36.20
N VAL A 162 -16.08 19.84 35.59
CA VAL A 162 -17.18 20.48 36.32
C VAL A 162 -18.13 19.45 36.92
N TRP A 163 -18.40 18.36 36.19
CA TRP A 163 -19.24 17.27 36.68
C TRP A 163 -18.63 16.57 37.90
N ARG A 164 -17.34 16.23 37.87
CA ARG A 164 -16.63 15.62 39.01
C ARG A 164 -16.59 16.52 40.23
N ALA A 165 -16.62 17.85 40.04
CA ALA A 165 -16.72 18.83 41.11
C ALA A 165 -18.17 19.02 41.65
N GLY A 166 -19.14 18.26 41.14
CA GLY A 166 -20.54 18.36 41.56
C GLY A 166 -21.28 19.59 41.01
N GLY A 167 -20.75 20.24 39.97
CA GLY A 167 -21.28 21.51 39.45
C GLY A 167 -22.58 21.41 38.63
N PHE A 168 -23.17 20.21 38.50
CA PHE A 168 -24.41 20.01 37.76
C PHE A 168 -25.46 19.31 38.63
N THR A 169 -26.70 19.79 38.54
CA THR A 169 -27.85 19.16 39.19
C THR A 169 -28.05 17.73 38.70
N GLU A 170 -28.23 16.80 39.62
CA GLU A 170 -28.47 15.39 39.30
C GLU A 170 -29.69 15.24 38.37
N GLY A 171 -29.56 14.37 37.36
CA GLY A 171 -30.60 14.15 36.37
C GLY A 171 -30.68 15.21 35.25
N SER A 172 -29.95 16.33 35.34
CA SER A 172 -29.82 17.30 34.23
C SER A 172 -29.12 16.68 33.00
N ARG A 173 -29.28 17.32 31.83
CA ARG A 173 -28.66 16.85 30.58
C ARG A 173 -27.13 16.79 30.70
N GLU A 174 -26.53 17.84 31.24
CA GLU A 174 -25.10 17.99 31.45
C GLU A 174 -24.60 16.98 32.48
N TRP A 175 -25.38 16.69 33.52
CA TRP A 175 -25.07 15.63 34.48
C TRP A 175 -25.04 14.24 33.85
N ARG A 176 -26.00 13.94 32.96
CA ARG A 176 -26.02 12.67 32.20
C ARG A 176 -24.83 12.55 31.25
N ILE A 177 -24.44 13.66 30.59
CA ILE A 177 -23.25 13.69 29.72
C ILE A 177 -21.98 13.45 30.55
N GLY A 178 -21.84 14.11 31.70
CA GLY A 178 -20.71 13.93 32.61
C GLY A 178 -20.58 12.48 33.08
N LYS A 179 -21.68 11.81 33.43
CA LYS A 179 -21.70 10.39 33.80
C LYS A 179 -21.17 9.48 32.68
N ILE A 180 -21.55 9.74 31.43
CA ILE A 180 -21.09 8.97 30.26
C ILE A 180 -19.60 9.21 30.01
N LEU A 181 -19.15 10.47 30.07
CA LEU A 181 -17.74 10.83 29.90
C LEU A 181 -16.86 10.23 31.00
N ASP A 182 -17.34 10.18 32.24
CA ASP A 182 -16.61 9.59 33.35
C ASP A 182 -16.47 8.07 33.22
N GLN A 183 -17.52 7.39 32.74
CA GLN A 183 -17.44 5.97 32.39
C GLN A 183 -16.44 5.73 31.25
N LEU A 184 -16.54 6.51 30.17
CA LEU A 184 -15.60 6.43 29.05
C LEU A 184 -14.15 6.64 29.50
N ALA A 185 -13.90 7.62 30.39
CA ALA A 185 -12.56 7.88 30.92
C ALA A 185 -12.02 6.72 31.78
N ARG A 186 -12.90 5.96 32.46
CA ARG A 186 -12.51 4.82 33.31
C ARG A 186 -12.37 3.50 32.55
N THR A 187 -13.22 3.25 31.57
CA THR A 187 -13.32 1.94 30.91
C THR A 187 -12.89 1.95 29.45
N GLY A 188 -12.69 3.12 28.84
CA GLY A 188 -12.42 3.24 27.40
C GLY A 188 -13.61 2.90 26.50
N ASP A 189 -14.81 2.70 27.06
CA ASP A 189 -16.02 2.34 26.32
C ASP A 189 -17.22 3.16 26.78
N VAL A 190 -18.18 3.36 25.87
CA VAL A 190 -19.44 4.07 26.12
C VAL A 190 -20.58 3.08 26.35
N PRO A 191 -21.56 3.40 27.23
CA PRO A 191 -22.74 2.56 27.42
C PRO A 191 -23.46 2.25 26.10
N ARG A 192 -23.84 0.98 25.90
CA ARG A 192 -24.61 0.51 24.75
C ARG A 192 -26.00 0.06 25.19
N THR A 193 -27.01 0.47 24.47
CA THR A 193 -28.38 -0.05 24.61
C THR A 193 -28.50 -1.26 23.71
N LEU A 194 -28.85 -2.41 24.29
CA LEU A 194 -29.29 -3.60 23.57
C LEU A 194 -30.75 -3.42 23.19
N HIS A 195 -31.05 -3.49 21.89
CA HIS A 195 -32.42 -3.48 21.40
C HIS A 195 -33.01 -4.90 21.36
N PRO A 196 -34.32 -5.07 21.56
CA PRO A 196 -35.00 -6.35 21.37
C PRO A 196 -34.90 -6.74 19.88
N GLY A 197 -33.94 -7.61 19.58
CA GLY A 197 -33.46 -7.88 18.21
C GLY A 197 -31.95 -8.12 18.11
N GLY A 198 -31.19 -7.95 19.21
CA GLY A 198 -29.78 -8.32 19.30
C GLY A 198 -28.79 -7.27 18.78
N HIS A 199 -29.29 -6.16 18.22
CA HIS A 199 -28.45 -5.03 17.82
C HIS A 199 -28.12 -4.11 19.01
N SER A 200 -26.83 -3.86 19.24
CA SER A 200 -26.37 -2.89 20.23
C SER A 200 -26.15 -1.52 19.59
N SER A 201 -26.76 -0.46 20.12
CA SER A 201 -26.47 0.93 19.72
C SER A 201 -25.85 1.70 20.88
N VAL A 202 -24.92 2.63 20.62
CA VAL A 202 -24.40 3.53 21.66
C VAL A 202 -25.55 4.34 22.26
N THR A 203 -25.76 4.20 23.56
CA THR A 203 -26.78 4.96 24.30
C THR A 203 -26.42 6.45 24.20
N ASN A 204 -27.36 7.29 23.79
CA ASN A 204 -27.20 8.75 23.72
C ASN A 204 -26.16 9.31 22.72
N HIS A 205 -25.97 8.68 21.54
CA HIS A 205 -25.09 9.20 20.47
C HIS A 205 -25.30 10.69 20.11
N GLY A 206 -26.52 11.21 20.24
CA GLY A 206 -26.87 12.62 20.03
C GLY A 206 -26.40 13.58 21.14
N LEU A 207 -26.14 13.09 22.35
CA LEU A 207 -25.65 13.91 23.47
C LEU A 207 -24.12 14.08 23.45
N LEU A 208 -23.39 13.16 22.81
CA LEU A 208 -21.92 13.19 22.63
C LEU A 208 -21.49 13.92 21.34
N GLY A 209 -22.43 14.62 20.69
CA GLY A 209 -22.16 15.47 19.52
C GLY A 209 -21.93 14.70 18.21
N GLY A 210 -22.38 13.46 18.09
CA GLY A 210 -22.34 12.71 16.84
C GLY A 210 -23.44 13.12 15.86
N LYS A 211 -23.34 14.29 15.22
CA LYS A 211 -24.04 14.50 13.94
C LYS A 211 -23.28 13.71 12.87
N GLY A 212 -23.58 12.42 12.74
CA GLY A 212 -23.25 11.68 11.52
C GLY A 212 -24.02 12.33 10.37
N GLU A 213 -23.31 12.74 9.33
CA GLU A 213 -23.91 13.15 8.06
C GLU A 213 -24.91 12.09 7.63
N ARG A 214 -26.19 12.45 7.61
CA ARG A 214 -27.21 11.66 6.92
C ARG A 214 -26.86 11.70 5.44
N ARG A 215 -26.22 10.62 4.96
CA ARG A 215 -26.13 10.31 3.53
C ARG A 215 -27.55 10.33 2.99
N HIS A 216 -27.84 11.33 2.17
CA HIS A 216 -29.03 11.33 1.33
C HIS A 216 -28.88 10.16 0.35
N GLY A 217 -29.71 9.14 0.51
CA GLY A 217 -29.93 8.17 -0.54
C GLY A 217 -30.55 8.89 -1.73
N VAL A 218 -29.82 8.92 -2.84
CA VAL A 218 -30.37 9.26 -4.14
C VAL A 218 -31.34 8.13 -4.49
N GLY A 219 -32.63 8.42 -4.42
CA GLY A 219 -33.68 7.56 -4.95
C GLY A 219 -33.66 7.63 -6.48
N CYS A 220 -33.72 6.46 -7.10
CA CYS A 220 -34.08 6.28 -8.50
C CYS A 220 -35.45 6.90 -8.79
N SER A 221 -35.52 7.62 -9.91
CA SER A 221 -36.63 7.62 -10.86
C SER A 221 -36.04 7.67 -12.26
#